data_AF-A0A564TMY1-F1
#
_entry.id   AF-A0A564TMY1-F1
#
_cell.length_a   1.000
_cell.length_b   1.000
_cell.length_c   1.000
_cell.angle_alpha   90.00
_cell.angle_beta   90.00
_cell.angle_gamma   90.00
#
_symmetry.space_group_name_H-M   'P 1'
#
loop_
_entity.id
_entity.type
_entity.pdbx_description
1 polymer ?
#
loop_
_entity_poly.entity_id
_entity_poly.type
_entity_poly.pdbx_seq_one_letter_code
_entity_poly.pdbx_strand_id
1 'polypeptide(L)'
;MGLYKKIETVLLKLLTWCWQCFIFIHEMKNIWSKRKLFKNVKLTQEQKNEIDLFYKKNYGKKIPYWWHRLYQSYTGKFDAKYIPEYIY
;
A
#
# COMPACT_ATOMS: atom_id res chain seq x y z
N MET A 1 -8.92 -32.19 -20.24
CA MET A 1 -9.36 -30.79 -20.04
C MET A 1 -8.94 -30.15 -18.69
N GLY A 2 -8.65 -30.90 -17.62
CA GLY A 2 -8.30 -30.31 -16.31
C GLY A 2 -6.89 -29.70 -16.20
N LEU A 3 -5.90 -30.27 -16.90
CA LEU A 3 -4.51 -29.78 -16.90
C LEU A 3 -4.38 -28.42 -17.59
N TYR A 4 -5.03 -28.23 -18.74
CA TYR A 4 -5.03 -26.97 -19.47
C TYR A 4 -5.59 -25.83 -18.63
N LYS A 5 -6.75 -26.04 -17.99
CA LYS A 5 -7.36 -25.04 -17.08
C LYS A 5 -6.46 -24.69 -15.89
N LYS A 6 -5.69 -25.66 -15.36
CA LYS A 6 -4.72 -25.41 -14.28
C LYS A 6 -3.54 -24.55 -14.76
N ILE A 7 -3.01 -24.83 -15.95
CA ILE A 7 -1.93 -24.04 -16.55
C ILE A 7 -2.41 -22.61 -16.83
N GLU A 8 -3.62 -22.47 -17.38
CA GLU A 8 -4.25 -21.17 -17.62
C GLU A 8 -4.44 -20.37 -16.33
N THR A 9 -4.92 -20.99 -15.25
CA THR A 9 -5.04 -20.30 -13.95
C THR A 9 -3.69 -19.91 -13.35
N VAL A 10 -2.64 -20.70 -13.55
CA VAL A 10 -1.28 -20.34 -13.11
C VAL A 10 -0.74 -19.16 -13.92
N LEU A 11 -0.94 -19.16 -15.23
CA LEU A 11 -0.55 -18.05 -16.12
C LEU A 11 -1.30 -16.75 -15.77
N LEU A 12 -2.60 -16.83 -15.52
CA LEU A 12 -3.40 -15.66 -15.10
C LEU A 12 -2.95 -15.14 -13.73
N LYS A 13 -2.62 -16.03 -12.78
CA LYS A 13 -2.04 -15.64 -11.49
C LYS A 13 -0.68 -14.96 -11.66
N LEU A 14 0.17 -15.45 -12.57
CA LEU A 14 1.45 -14.81 -12.89
C LEU A 14 1.27 -13.44 -13.53
N LEU A 15 0.36 -13.31 -14.48
CA LEU A 15 0.03 -12.03 -15.14
C LEU A 15 -0.49 -11.00 -14.14
N THR A 16 -1.45 -11.38 -13.30
CA THR A 16 -2.00 -10.51 -12.27
C THR A 16 -0.93 -10.11 -11.24
N TRP A 17 -0.06 -11.04 -10.86
CA TRP A 17 1.09 -10.75 -9.99
C TRP A 17 2.06 -9.74 -10.64
N CYS A 18 2.41 -9.93 -11.92
CA CYS A 18 3.24 -8.98 -12.66
C CYS A 18 2.61 -7.58 -12.71
N TRP A 19 1.30 -7.51 -12.92
CA TRP A 19 0.56 -6.25 -12.95
C TRP A 19 0.54 -5.56 -11.57
N GLN A 20 0.30 -6.32 -10.50
CA GLN A 20 0.39 -5.82 -9.13
C GLN A 20 1.79 -5.29 -8.79
N CYS A 21 2.84 -6.00 -9.20
CA CYS A 21 4.21 -5.53 -9.04
C CYS A 21 4.48 -4.23 -9.80
N PHE A 22 3.96 -4.11 -11.03
CA PHE A 22 4.10 -2.89 -11.83
C PHE A 22 3.42 -1.69 -11.16
N ILE A 23 2.19 -1.86 -10.68
CA ILE A 23 1.45 -0.82 -9.93
C ILE A 23 2.25 -0.42 -8.69
N PHE A 24 2.73 -1.40 -7.92
CA PHE A 24 3.52 -1.15 -6.73
C PHE A 24 4.77 -0.32 -7.03
N ILE A 25 5.50 -0.65 -8.10
CA ILE A 25 6.69 0.11 -8.52
C ILE A 25 6.31 1.55 -8.92
N HIS A 26 5.22 1.72 -9.67
CA HIS A 26 4.74 3.03 -10.09
C HIS A 26 4.34 3.90 -8.89
N GLU A 27 3.56 3.35 -7.95
CA GLU A 27 3.15 4.00 -6.71
C GLU A 27 4.36 4.39 -5.86
N MET A 28 5.33 3.49 -5.70
CA MET A 28 6.57 3.76 -4.99
C MET A 28 7.35 4.92 -5.62
N LYS A 29 7.41 4.99 -6.96
CA LYS A 29 8.05 6.09 -7.68
C LYS A 29 7.29 7.41 -7.47
N ASN A 30 5.96 7.37 -7.43
CA ASN A 30 5.10 8.53 -7.17
C ASN A 30 5.29 9.08 -5.75
N ILE A 31 5.38 8.21 -4.74
CA ILE A 31 5.66 8.62 -3.36
C ILE A 31 7.07 9.18 -3.24
N TRP A 32 8.04 8.55 -3.90
CA TRP A 32 9.42 8.99 -3.85
C TRP A 32 9.61 10.37 -4.48
N SER A 33 8.91 10.67 -5.59
CA SER A 33 8.92 12.02 -6.18
C SER A 33 8.28 13.06 -5.22
N LYS A 34 7.20 12.67 -4.52
CA LYS A 34 6.47 13.49 -3.54
C LYS A 34 7.10 13.51 -2.14
N ARG A 35 8.25 12.86 -1.93
CA ARG A 35 8.95 12.78 -0.62
C ARG A 35 9.17 14.12 0.07
N LYS A 36 9.36 15.18 -0.71
CA LYS A 36 9.58 16.54 -0.20
C LYS A 36 8.35 17.07 0.55
N LEU A 37 7.14 16.71 0.13
CA LEU A 37 5.87 17.21 0.70
C LEU A 37 5.66 16.68 2.12
N PHE A 38 5.84 15.38 2.33
CA PHE A 38 5.61 14.76 3.63
C PHE A 38 6.86 14.65 4.52
N LYS A 39 8.01 15.18 4.07
CA LYS A 39 9.27 15.15 4.84
C LYS A 39 9.09 15.73 6.24
N ASN A 40 8.31 16.82 6.35
CA ASN A 40 8.06 17.54 7.59
C ASN A 40 6.92 16.93 8.43
N VAL A 41 6.05 16.12 7.82
CA VAL A 41 4.97 15.43 8.53
C VAL A 41 5.56 14.27 9.32
N LYS A 42 5.60 14.39 10.65
CA LYS A 42 6.00 13.31 11.56
C LYS A 42 4.77 12.74 12.23
N LEU A 43 4.58 11.43 12.10
CA LEU A 43 3.55 10.70 12.84
C LEU A 43 4.01 10.49 14.28
N THR A 44 3.10 10.69 15.23
CA THR A 44 3.33 10.33 16.64
C THR A 44 3.38 8.80 16.79
N GLN A 45 3.89 8.33 17.93
CA GLN A 45 4.00 6.90 18.18
C GLN A 45 2.61 6.24 18.30
N GLU A 46 1.64 6.95 18.87
CA GLU A 46 0.24 6.52 18.99
C GLU A 46 -0.40 6.32 17.60
N GLN A 47 -0.22 7.29 16.69
CA GLN A 47 -0.70 7.20 15.32
C GLN A 47 -0.14 6.00 14.56
N LYS A 48 1.15 5.69 14.75
CA LYS A 48 1.77 4.49 14.15
C LYS A 48 1.17 3.20 14.73
N ASN A 49 0.93 3.17 16.04
CA ASN A 49 0.32 2.00 16.68
C ASN A 49 -1.11 1.79 16.20
N GLU A 50 -1.91 2.84 16.00
CA GLU A 50 -3.26 2.75 15.44
C GLU A 50 -3.25 2.17 14.02
N ILE A 51 -2.35 2.65 13.16
CA ILE A 51 -2.15 2.09 11.81
C ILE A 51 -1.76 0.61 11.89
N ASP A 52 -0.75 0.28 12.69
CA ASP A 52 -0.26 -1.09 12.85
C ASP A 52 -1.37 -2.03 13.33
N LEU A 53 -2.18 -1.61 14.31
CA LEU A 53 -3.30 -2.39 14.82
C LEU A 53 -4.39 -2.59 13.75
N PHE A 54 -4.75 -1.53 13.02
CA PHE A 54 -5.75 -1.62 11.96
C PHE A 54 -5.33 -2.58 10.84
N TYR A 55 -4.09 -2.44 10.35
CA TYR A 55 -3.58 -3.28 9.27
C TYR A 55 -3.28 -4.71 9.70
N LYS A 56 -2.76 -4.92 10.92
CA LYS A 56 -2.56 -6.27 11.45
C LYS A 56 -3.89 -6.99 11.66
N LYS A 57 -4.94 -6.28 12.11
CA LYS A 57 -6.27 -6.85 12.31
C LYS A 57 -6.96 -7.22 10.99
N ASN A 58 -6.86 -6.37 9.97
CA ASN A 58 -7.61 -6.56 8.72
C ASN A 58 -6.84 -7.34 7.65
N TYR A 59 -5.53 -7.10 7.50
CA TYR A 59 -4.70 -7.65 6.43
C TYR A 59 -3.61 -8.60 6.93
N GLY A 60 -3.40 -8.71 8.26
CA GLY A 60 -2.39 -9.57 8.86
C GLY A 60 -0.94 -9.10 8.67
N LYS A 61 -0.72 -7.92 8.06
CA LYS A 61 0.61 -7.38 7.72
C LYS A 61 0.73 -5.92 8.16
N LYS A 62 1.96 -5.47 8.35
CA LYS A 62 2.28 -4.05 8.58
C LYS A 62 2.51 -3.34 7.24
N ILE A 63 2.19 -2.06 7.19
CA ILE A 63 2.30 -1.22 6.00
C ILE A 63 3.25 -0.05 6.25
N PRO A 64 4.08 0.35 5.28
CA PRO A 64 4.94 1.52 5.44
C PRO A 64 4.13 2.80 5.66
N TYR A 65 4.58 3.65 6.58
CA TYR A 65 3.84 4.84 6.98
C TYR A 65 3.86 6.00 5.95
N TRP A 66 4.60 5.87 4.85
CA TRP A 66 4.78 6.96 3.88
C TRP A 66 3.47 7.41 3.24
N TRP A 67 2.57 6.47 2.95
CA TRP A 67 1.24 6.77 2.41
C TRP A 67 0.41 7.61 3.39
N HIS A 68 0.39 7.25 4.68
CA HIS A 68 -0.33 8.03 5.70
C HIS A 68 0.28 9.43 5.89
N ARG A 69 1.62 9.54 5.83
CA ARG A 69 2.31 10.85 5.88
C ARG A 69 1.98 11.71 4.68
N LEU A 70 1.92 11.11 3.49
CA LEU A 70 1.56 11.79 2.25
C LEU A 70 0.09 12.25 2.28
N TYR A 71 -0.83 11.38 2.72
CA TYR A 71 -2.24 11.71 2.88
C TYR A 71 -2.45 12.88 3.85
N GLN A 72 -1.82 12.82 5.02
CA GLN A 72 -1.86 13.90 6.01
C GLN A 72 -1.24 15.20 5.48
N SER A 73 -0.22 15.13 4.63
CA SER A 73 0.35 16.31 3.97
C SER A 73 -0.64 17.00 3.02
N TYR A 74 -1.58 16.26 2.43
CA TYR A 74 -2.59 16.82 1.51
C TYR A 74 -3.84 17.33 2.23
N THR A 75 -4.35 16.57 3.22
CA THR A 75 -5.61 16.90 3.90
C THR A 75 -5.42 17.65 5.22
N GLY A 76 -4.19 17.67 5.76
CA GLY A 76 -3.90 18.21 7.09
C GLY A 76 -4.44 17.37 8.25
N LYS A 77 -5.16 16.28 7.97
CA LYS A 77 -5.78 15.39 8.96
C LYS A 77 -5.13 14.02 8.92
N PHE A 78 -4.93 13.43 10.09
CA PHE A 78 -4.46 12.05 10.21
C PHE A 78 -5.65 11.10 10.07
N ASP A 79 -5.49 10.05 9.26
CA ASP A 79 -6.45 8.96 9.15
C ASP A 79 -5.71 7.60 9.15
N ALA A 80 -5.99 6.79 10.18
CA ALA A 80 -5.47 5.43 10.30
C ALA A 80 -6.18 4.45 9.36
N LYS A 81 -7.40 4.77 8.90
CA LYS A 81 -8.20 3.94 7.99
C LYS A 81 -7.90 4.21 6.53
N TYR A 82 -7.02 5.16 6.21
CA TYR A 82 -6.59 5.42 4.84
C TYR A 82 -5.98 4.15 4.24
N ILE A 83 -6.53 3.70 3.11
CA ILE A 83 -6.10 2.51 2.38
C ILE A 83 -5.30 2.95 1.14
N PRO A 84 -3.98 2.70 1.08
CA PRO A 84 -3.20 2.88 -0.13
C PRO A 84 -3.78 2.11 -1.32
N GLU A 85 -3.74 2.74 -2.50
CA GLU A 85 -4.28 2.15 -3.73
C GLU A 85 -3.56 0.84 -4.13
N TYR A 86 -2.28 0.68 -3.79
CA TYR A 86 -1.51 -0.54 -4.12
C TYR A 86 -2.01 -1.82 -3.42
N ILE A 87 -2.92 -1.69 -2.45
CA ILE A 87 -3.49 -2.83 -1.71
C ILE A 87 -4.60 -3.52 -2.53
N TYR A 88 -5.17 -2.83 -3.53
CA TYR A 88 -6.15 -3.36 -4.48
C TYR A 88 -5.47 -3.84 -5.76
#